data_AF-A0A517YET7-F1
#
_entry.id   AF-A0A517YET7-F1
#
_cell.length_a   1.000
_cell.length_b   1.000
_cell.length_c   1.000
_cell.angle_alpha   90.00
_cell.angle_beta   90.00
_cell.angle_gamma   90.00
#
_symmetry.space_group_name_H-M   'P 1'
#
loop_
_entity.id
_entity.type
_entity.pdbx_description
1 polymer ?
#
loop_
_entity_poly.entity_id
_entity_poly.type
_entity_poly.pdbx_seq_one_letter_code
_entity_poly.pdbx_strand_id
1 'polypeptide(L)'
;MTTEGEIIEIWPKCPECGASRQAECLVCGNATDFFPTAYQPDEQAEALRFCPDCDDVAQLRFYRRCHRCEYDFGDGYTPPLRVEEQEHESKLAWVLLLGLIAGLAVLMAYFSLLFRR
;
A
#
# COMPACT_ATOMS: atom_id res chain seq x y z
N MET A 1 41.75 19.01 -5.15
CA MET A 1 41.14 18.16 -6.18
C MET A 1 39.94 17.50 -5.53
N THR A 2 38.83 18.23 -5.49
CA THR A 2 37.54 17.78 -4.94
C THR A 2 36.75 17.22 -6.11
N THR A 3 36.65 15.90 -6.20
CA THR A 3 35.92 15.20 -7.26
C THR A 3 34.42 15.51 -7.14
N GLU A 4 33.86 15.79 -8.31
CA GLU A 4 32.48 16.17 -8.60
C GLU A 4 31.42 15.40 -7.80
N GLY A 5 30.37 16.14 -7.42
CA GLY A 5 29.14 15.62 -6.90
C GLY A 5 28.41 14.80 -7.96
N GLU A 6 28.41 13.49 -7.78
CA GLU A 6 27.49 12.58 -8.41
C GLU A 6 26.36 12.29 -7.42
N ILE A 7 25.42 13.25 -7.28
CA ILE A 7 24.16 12.97 -6.59
C ILE A 7 23.22 12.34 -7.61
N ILE A 8 23.56 11.12 -8.07
CA ILE A 8 22.53 10.27 -8.61
C ILE A 8 21.62 9.95 -7.43
N GLU A 9 20.35 10.26 -7.60
CA GLU A 9 19.31 9.98 -6.65
C GLU A 9 19.01 8.46 -6.63
N ILE A 10 20.00 7.70 -6.16
CA ILE A 10 20.00 6.24 -6.17
C ILE A 10 19.11 5.80 -5.01
N TRP A 11 17.91 5.33 -5.37
CA TRP A 11 17.07 4.63 -4.41
C TRP A 11 17.89 3.53 -3.72
N PRO A 12 17.98 3.50 -2.38
CA PRO A 12 18.91 2.62 -1.69
C PRO A 12 18.63 1.16 -2.02
N LYS A 13 19.67 0.40 -2.35
CA LYS A 13 19.59 -1.03 -2.65
C LYS A 13 20.16 -1.84 -1.48
N CYS A 14 19.67 -3.06 -1.32
CA CYS A 14 20.23 -4.03 -0.39
C CYS A 14 21.61 -4.49 -0.87
N PRO A 15 22.67 -4.42 -0.04
CA PRO A 15 24.00 -4.86 -0.43
C PRO A 15 24.11 -6.39 -0.58
N GLU A 16 23.23 -7.16 0.06
CA GLU A 16 23.26 -8.64 -0.04
C GLU A 16 22.49 -9.19 -1.24
N CYS A 17 21.30 -8.66 -1.53
CA CYS A 17 20.41 -9.22 -2.54
C CYS A 17 20.08 -8.28 -3.70
N GLY A 18 20.54 -7.03 -3.67
CA GLY A 18 20.30 -6.03 -4.72
C GLY A 18 18.86 -5.48 -4.80
N ALA A 19 17.93 -5.96 -3.97
CA ALA A 19 16.56 -5.46 -3.94
C ALA A 19 16.50 -3.97 -3.53
N SER A 20 15.54 -3.22 -4.06
CA SER A 20 15.25 -1.88 -3.56
C SER A 20 14.83 -1.92 -2.10
N ARG A 21 15.33 -0.97 -1.30
CA ARG A 21 14.93 -0.79 0.08
C ARG A 21 13.48 -0.31 0.13
N GLN A 22 12.66 -0.95 0.94
CA GLN A 22 11.25 -0.57 1.09
C GLN A 22 11.14 0.75 1.87
N ALA A 23 10.19 1.59 1.49
CA ALA A 23 9.83 2.81 2.20
C ALA A 23 8.32 2.87 2.42
N GLU A 24 7.89 3.47 3.51
CA GLU A 24 6.49 3.81 3.79
C GLU A 24 6.28 5.31 3.65
N CYS A 25 5.15 5.69 3.04
CA CYS A 25 4.66 7.05 3.05
C CYS A 25 4.09 7.38 4.44
N LEU A 26 4.62 8.41 5.09
CA LEU A 26 4.13 8.85 6.40
C LEU A 26 2.77 9.54 6.38
N VAL A 27 2.28 9.90 5.18
CA VAL A 27 0.97 10.53 5.00
C VAL A 27 -0.14 9.48 5.04
N CYS A 28 -0.02 8.41 4.24
CA CYS A 28 -1.09 7.41 4.07
C CYS A 28 -0.73 6.00 4.56
N GLY A 29 0.53 5.73 4.91
CA GLY A 29 1.00 4.41 5.34
C GLY A 29 1.21 3.40 4.20
N ASN A 30 1.11 3.81 2.93
CA ASN A 30 1.43 2.88 1.84
C ASN A 30 2.94 2.59 1.81
N ALA A 31 3.29 1.33 1.61
CA ALA A 31 4.67 0.88 1.61
C ALA A 31 5.04 0.21 0.29
N THR A 32 6.06 0.75 -0.39
CA THR A 32 6.53 0.25 -1.68
C THR A 32 8.06 0.21 -1.72
N ASP A 33 8.58 -0.46 -2.73
CA ASP A 33 10.01 -0.53 -3.02
C ASP A 33 10.49 0.64 -3.91
N PHE A 34 9.58 1.51 -4.34
CA PHE A 34 9.88 2.71 -5.13
C PHE A 34 8.76 3.75 -5.07
N PHE A 35 9.14 5.01 -4.85
CA PHE A 35 8.25 6.16 -5.01
C PHE A 35 8.72 7.02 -6.20
N PRO A 36 7.82 7.38 -7.12
CA PRO A 36 8.15 8.20 -8.28
C PRO A 36 8.59 9.61 -7.85
N THR A 37 9.51 10.19 -8.63
CA THR A 37 9.92 11.58 -8.48
C THR A 37 8.82 12.51 -9.00
N ALA A 38 8.38 13.43 -8.16
CA ALA A 38 7.36 14.44 -8.47
C ALA A 38 7.96 15.62 -9.24
N TYR A 39 9.16 16.02 -8.85
CA TYR A 39 9.91 17.12 -9.44
C TYR A 39 11.39 16.83 -9.30
N GLN A 40 12.13 16.90 -10.40
CA GLN A 40 13.58 16.80 -10.40
C GLN A 40 14.15 18.21 -10.55
N PRO A 41 14.54 18.86 -9.45
CA PRO A 41 15.11 20.20 -9.52
C PRO A 41 16.49 20.17 -10.18
N ASP A 42 16.85 21.32 -10.73
CA ASP A 42 18.14 21.64 -11.31
C ASP A 42 19.22 21.53 -10.22
N GLU A 43 19.98 20.44 -10.28
CA GLU A 43 21.27 20.10 -9.64
C GLU A 43 21.45 20.24 -8.11
N GLN A 44 20.56 20.91 -7.36
CA GLN A 44 20.82 21.27 -5.95
C GLN A 44 19.65 21.13 -4.97
N ALA A 45 18.47 20.68 -5.41
CA ALA A 45 17.37 20.40 -4.47
C ALA A 45 17.09 18.90 -4.35
N GLU A 46 16.72 18.47 -3.15
CA GLU A 46 16.25 17.11 -2.89
C GLU A 46 15.06 16.84 -3.81
N ALA A 47 15.07 15.77 -4.61
CA ALA A 47 13.89 15.51 -5.43
C ALA A 47 12.75 15.08 -4.53
N LEU A 48 11.70 15.87 -4.63
CA LEU A 48 10.44 15.57 -4.00
C LEU A 48 9.88 14.31 -4.64
N ARG A 49 9.59 13.31 -3.81
CA ARG A 49 8.91 12.08 -4.21
C ARG A 49 7.42 12.25 -3.98
N PHE A 50 6.60 11.59 -4.78
CA PHE A 50 5.15 11.65 -4.68
C PHE A 50 4.57 10.26 -4.41
N CYS A 51 3.52 10.19 -3.60
CA CYS A 51 2.84 8.94 -3.30
C CYS A 51 1.65 8.73 -4.26
N PRO A 52 1.65 7.66 -5.08
CA PRO A 52 0.59 7.41 -6.04
C PRO A 52 -0.78 7.11 -5.39
N ASP A 53 -0.82 6.75 -4.10
CA ASP A 53 -2.07 6.36 -3.42
C ASP A 53 -2.80 7.53 -2.76
N CYS A 54 -2.07 8.53 -2.27
CA CYS A 54 -2.68 9.68 -1.57
C CYS A 54 -2.54 11.01 -2.30
N ASP A 55 -1.89 11.01 -3.47
CA ASP A 55 -1.71 12.21 -4.31
C ASP A 55 -1.01 13.37 -3.57
N ASP A 56 -0.02 13.06 -2.72
CA ASP A 56 0.69 14.03 -1.90
C ASP A 56 2.22 13.86 -2.00
N VAL A 57 2.97 14.87 -1.57
CA VAL A 57 4.42 14.82 -1.40
C VAL A 57 4.74 13.77 -0.34
N ALA A 58 5.41 12.71 -0.79
CA ALA A 58 5.70 11.57 0.05
C ALA A 58 6.83 11.91 1.03
N GLN A 59 6.49 12.04 2.30
CA GLN A 59 7.46 11.95 3.38
C GLN A 59 7.77 10.47 3.61
N LEU A 60 8.95 10.03 3.17
CA LEU A 60 9.32 8.63 3.17
C LEU A 60 10.03 8.23 4.45
N ARG A 61 9.69 7.05 4.96
CA ARG A 61 10.43 6.39 6.03
C ARG A 61 10.90 5.02 5.57
N PHE A 62 12.22 4.83 5.53
CA PHE A 62 12.81 3.58 5.05
C PHE A 62 12.78 2.47 6.10
N TYR A 63 12.57 1.25 5.63
CA TYR A 63 12.51 0.05 6.47
C TYR A 63 13.90 -0.32 6.96
N ARG A 64 13.99 -0.78 8.20
CA ARG A 64 15.24 -1.24 8.80
C ARG A 64 15.77 -2.53 8.21
N ARG A 65 14.88 -3.44 7.82
CA ARG A 65 15.25 -4.73 7.25
C ARG A 65 14.81 -4.85 5.80
N CYS A 66 15.61 -5.53 4.99
CA CYS A 66 15.23 -5.89 3.63
C CYS A 66 14.04 -6.85 3.67
N HIS A 67 12.95 -6.53 2.96
CA HIS A 67 11.76 -7.39 2.87
C HIS A 67 12.03 -8.74 2.20
N ARG A 68 13.18 -8.89 1.50
CA ARG A 68 13.50 -10.08 0.70
C ARG A 68 14.49 -11.04 1.36
N CYS A 69 15.55 -10.53 1.98
CA CYS A 69 16.59 -11.35 2.61
C CYS A 69 16.80 -11.05 4.10
N GLU A 70 15.99 -10.16 4.67
CA GLU A 70 16.04 -9.73 6.08
C GLU A 70 17.32 -9.01 6.53
N TYR A 71 18.22 -8.68 5.59
CA TYR A 71 19.41 -7.87 5.86
C TYR A 71 19.06 -6.60 6.65
N ASP A 72 19.77 -6.35 7.75
CA ASP A 72 19.58 -5.20 8.63
C ASP A 72 20.49 -4.06 8.16
N PHE A 73 19.87 -2.97 7.70
CA PHE A 73 20.57 -1.76 7.29
C PHE A 73 21.16 -0.98 8.48
N GLY A 74 20.75 -1.29 9.72
CA GLY A 74 21.19 -0.62 10.94
C GLY A 74 20.46 0.68 11.26
N ASP A 75 19.79 1.29 10.29
CA ASP A 75 18.97 2.50 10.40
C ASP A 75 17.53 2.27 9.90
N GLY A 76 16.64 3.24 10.06
CA GLY A 76 15.25 3.15 9.62
C GLY A 76 14.30 2.59 10.69
N TYR A 77 13.08 2.26 10.29
CA TYR A 77 12.05 1.79 11.22
C TYR A 77 11.62 0.35 10.95
N THR A 78 11.15 -0.31 12.00
CA THR A 78 10.51 -1.62 11.91
C THR A 78 9.01 -1.39 11.88
N PRO A 79 8.31 -1.75 10.79
CA PRO A 79 6.86 -1.66 10.79
C PRO A 79 6.29 -2.56 11.89
N PRO A 80 5.22 -2.15 12.58
CA PRO A 80 4.46 -3.10 13.37
C PRO A 80 4.04 -4.24 12.44
N LEU A 81 4.05 -5.48 12.94
CA LEU A 81 3.45 -6.59 12.22
C LEU A 81 2.02 -6.14 11.87
N ARG A 82 1.75 -5.89 10.58
CA ARG A 82 0.38 -5.79 10.10
C ARG A 82 -0.20 -7.17 10.35
N VAL A 83 -0.87 -7.33 11.49
CA VAL A 83 -1.96 -8.28 11.59
C VAL A 83 -2.91 -7.78 10.51
N GLU A 84 -2.95 -8.49 9.39
CA GLU A 84 -3.99 -8.24 8.39
C GLU A 84 -5.31 -8.32 9.14
N GLU A 85 -5.90 -7.16 9.44
CA GLU A 85 -7.26 -7.07 9.94
C GLU A 85 -8.21 -7.33 8.76
N GLN A 86 -8.04 -8.48 8.10
CA GLN A 86 -9.00 -9.07 7.19
C GLN A 86 -10.14 -9.68 8.03
N GLU A 87 -10.89 -8.85 8.76
CA GLU A 87 -12.09 -9.32 9.47
C GLU A 87 -13.29 -8.36 9.41
N HIS A 88 -13.17 -7.18 8.77
CA HIS A 88 -14.24 -6.17 8.81
C HIS A 88 -15.23 -6.15 7.63
N GLU A 89 -15.01 -6.98 6.59
CA GLU A 89 -15.88 -7.02 5.39
C GLU A 89 -16.89 -8.21 5.38
N SER A 90 -17.00 -8.98 6.46
CA SER A 90 -17.85 -10.19 6.47
C SER A 90 -19.31 -9.93 6.85
N LYS A 91 -19.58 -8.97 7.75
CA LYS A 91 -20.94 -8.80 8.32
C LYS A 91 -21.92 -8.18 7.34
N LEU A 92 -21.49 -7.15 6.60
CA LEU A 92 -22.36 -6.47 5.64
C LEU A 92 -22.70 -7.40 4.46
N ALA A 93 -21.72 -8.15 3.97
CA ALA A 93 -21.90 -9.13 2.91
C ALA A 93 -22.92 -10.22 3.30
N TRP A 94 -22.83 -10.74 4.52
CA TRP A 94 -23.79 -11.73 5.04
C TRP A 94 -25.21 -11.16 5.21
N VAL A 95 -25.34 -9.92 5.69
CA VAL A 95 -26.65 -9.25 5.82
C VAL A 95 -27.31 -9.05 4.45
N LEU A 96 -26.54 -8.58 3.45
CA LEU A 96 -27.03 -8.40 2.09
C LEU A 96 -27.44 -9.73 1.45
N LEU A 97 -26.65 -10.79 1.63
CA LEU A 97 -26.95 -12.13 1.13
C LEU A 97 -28.28 -12.65 1.71
N LEU A 98 -28.46 -12.56 3.03
CA LEU A 98 -29.68 -13.01 3.71
C LEU A 98 -30.91 -12.21 3.26
N GLY A 99 -30.77 -10.89 3.09
CA GLY A 99 -31.85 -10.04 2.58
C GLY A 99 -32.29 -10.43 1.17
N LEU A 100 -31.33 -10.75 0.29
CA LEU A 100 -31.59 -11.14 -1.09
C LEU A 100 -32.32 -12.49 -1.16
N ILE A 101 -31.90 -13.47 -0.35
CA ILE A 101 -32.56 -14.78 -0.24
C ILE A 101 -34.00 -14.62 0.27
N ALA A 102 -34.21 -13.82 1.32
CA ALA A 102 -35.54 -13.57 1.87
C ALA A 102 -36.46 -12.89 0.83
N GLY A 103 -35.96 -11.89 0.11
CA GLY A 103 -36.69 -11.22 -0.96
C GLY A 103 -37.10 -12.17 -2.09
N LEU A 104 -36.17 -13.02 -2.54
CA LEU A 104 -36.47 -14.05 -3.56
C LEU A 104 -37.53 -15.05 -3.07
N ALA A 105 -37.46 -15.49 -1.81
CA ALA A 105 -38.44 -16.40 -1.24
C ALA A 105 -39.85 -15.79 -1.20
N VAL A 106 -39.97 -14.51 -0.82
CA VAL A 106 -41.25 -13.78 -0.82
C VAL A 106 -41.80 -13.64 -2.25
N LEU A 107 -40.96 -13.28 -3.22
CA LEU A 107 -41.37 -13.21 -4.63
C LEU A 107 -41.84 -14.57 -5.16
N MET A 108 -41.09 -15.63 -4.89
CA MET A 108 -41.48 -16.98 -5.30
C MET A 108 -42.80 -17.42 -4.68
N ALA A 109 -43.03 -17.14 -3.40
CA ALA A 109 -44.30 -17.43 -2.73
C ALA A 109 -45.46 -16.63 -3.36
N TYR A 110 -45.24 -15.34 -3.64
CA TYR A 110 -46.24 -14.48 -4.27
C TYR A 110 -46.63 -15.00 -5.66
N PHE A 111 -45.65 -15.28 -6.53
CA PHE A 111 -45.93 -15.83 -7.86
C PHE A 111 -46.61 -17.19 -7.78
N SER A 112 -46.19 -18.06 -6.86
CA SER A 112 -46.82 -19.36 -6.67
C SER A 112 -48.30 -19.25 -6.25
N LEU A 113 -48.66 -18.24 -5.46
CA LEU A 113 -50.05 -17.96 -5.10
C LEU A 113 -50.84 -17.35 -6.26
N LEU A 114 -50.21 -16.47 -7.05
CA LEU A 114 -50.82 -15.84 -8.22
C LEU A 114 -51.13 -16.85 -9.31
N PHE A 115 -50.19 -17.74 -9.65
CA PHE A 115 -50.34 -18.77 -10.68
C PHE A 115 -51.16 -19.98 -10.24
N ARG A 116 -51.43 -20.14 -8.93
CA ARG A 116 -52.38 -21.14 -8.42
C ARG A 116 -53.83 -20.65 -8.44
N ARG A 117 -54.07 -19.39 -8.80
CA ARG A 117 -55.40 -18.77 -8.89
C ARG A 117 -55.83 -18.67 -10.35
#